data_AF-A0A510KWT0-F1
#
_entry.id   AF-A0A510KWT0-F1
#
_cell.length_a   1.000
_cell.length_b   1.000
_cell.length_c   1.000
_cell.angle_alpha   90.00
_cell.angle_beta   90.00
_cell.angle_gamma   90.00
#
_symmetry.space_group_name_H-M   'P 1'
#
loop_
_entity.id
_entity.type
_entity.pdbx_description
1 polymer ?
#
loop_
_entity_poly.entity_id
_entity_poly.type
_entity_poly.pdbx_seq_one_letter_code
_entity_poly.pdbx_strand_id
1 'polypeptide(L)' 'MVLHKNEGIYWLKRNENNGQIGNLLEKFNIEAQVKETILSDEDVAEITKFESDFENRNGNYNFKVEMLLKNGKTLAF' A
#
# COMPACT_ATOMS: atom_id res chain seq x y z
N MET A 1 27.60 -8.92 5.36
CA MET A 1 26.24 -9.40 5.06
C MET A 1 25.32 -8.80 6.10
N VAL A 2 24.80 -7.60 5.84
CA VAL A 2 24.08 -6.81 6.86
C VAL A 2 22.59 -6.99 6.65
N LEU A 3 21.99 -7.80 7.52
CA LEU A 3 20.54 -7.86 7.72
C LEU A 3 20.15 -6.68 8.61
N HIS A 4 19.63 -5.60 8.01
CA HIS A 4 18.98 -4.54 8.79
C HIS A 4 17.57 -5.00 9.18
N LYS A 5 17.42 -5.34 10.46
CA LYS A 5 16.22 -5.86 11.13
C LYS A 5 15.12 -4.81 11.39
N ASN A 6 15.12 -3.65 10.72
CA ASN A 6 14.40 -2.47 11.22
C ASN A 6 13.48 -1.72 10.24
N GLU A 7 12.98 -2.34 9.17
CA GLU A 7 12.01 -1.68 8.28
C GLU A 7 10.73 -2.52 8.12
N GLY A 8 9.89 -2.45 9.15
CA GLY A 8 8.49 -2.05 8.92
C GLY A 8 7.43 -3.09 8.56
N ILE A 9 7.66 -4.41 8.57
CA ILE A 9 6.55 -5.34 8.32
C ILE A 9 5.81 -5.68 9.62
N TYR A 10 4.88 -4.80 10.01
CA TYR A 10 3.81 -5.13 10.95
C TYR A 10 2.85 -6.10 10.26
N TRP A 11 3.15 -7.40 10.33
CA TRP A 11 2.20 -8.45 10.03
C TRP A 11 1.11 -8.40 11.11
N LEU A 12 0.09 -7.56 10.92
CA LEU A 12 -1.16 -7.67 11.68
C LEU A 12 -1.67 -9.09 11.46
N LYS A 13 -1.52 -9.91 12.50
CA LYS A 13 -1.81 -11.33 12.52
C LYS A 13 -3.20 -11.57 11.92
N ARG A 14 -3.25 -12.30 10.80
CA ARG A 14 -4.46 -12.97 10.27
C ARG A 14 -5.33 -13.61 11.36
N ASN A 15 -4.72 -14.06 12.46
CA ASN A 15 -5.37 -14.93 13.43
C ASN A 15 -6.29 -14.24 14.45
N GLU A 16 -6.34 -12.90 14.54
CA GLU A 16 -7.13 -12.24 15.61
C GLU A 16 -8.48 -11.66 15.16
N ASN A 17 -8.77 -11.56 13.85
CA ASN A 17 -10.04 -11.00 13.35
C ASN A 17 -10.56 -11.72 12.09
N ASN A 18 -10.82 -13.02 12.17
CA ASN A 18 -11.50 -13.75 11.07
C ASN A 18 -12.92 -13.18 10.84
N GLY A 19 -13.11 -12.38 9.78
CA GLY A 19 -14.41 -11.79 9.42
C GLY A 19 -14.28 -10.55 8.52
N GLN A 20 -15.41 -9.97 8.11
CA GLN A 20 -15.46 -8.77 7.23
C GLN A 20 -14.65 -7.58 7.79
N ILE A 21 -14.63 -7.43 9.12
CA ILE A 21 -13.89 -6.36 9.81
C ILE A 21 -12.39 -6.56 9.70
N GLY A 22 -11.88 -7.80 9.82
CA GLY A 22 -10.47 -8.10 9.64
C GLY A 22 -9.99 -7.78 8.23
N ASN A 23 -10.77 -8.16 7.22
CA ASN A 23 -10.48 -7.85 5.83
C ASN A 23 -10.47 -6.33 5.55
N LEU A 24 -11.38 -5.58 6.17
CA LEU A 24 -11.41 -4.11 6.07
C LEU A 24 -10.18 -3.48 6.72
N LEU A 25 -9.83 -3.90 7.94
CA LEU A 25 -8.65 -3.38 8.65
C LEU A 25 -7.35 -3.71 7.92
N GLU A 26 -7.24 -4.91 7.33
CA GLU A 26 -6.11 -5.29 6.49
C GLU A 26 -6.03 -4.42 5.24
N LYS A 27 -7.16 -4.18 4.56
CA LYS A 27 -7.23 -3.27 3.40
C LYS A 27 -6.73 -1.87 3.78
N PHE A 28 -7.27 -1.28 4.84
CA PHE A 28 -6.86 0.05 5.30
C PHE A 28 -5.35 0.11 5.63
N ASN A 29 -4.83 -0.91 6.29
CA ASN A 29 -3.41 -0.96 6.66
C ASN A 29 -2.50 -1.06 5.43
N ILE A 30 -2.84 -1.91 4.46
CA ILE A 30 -2.05 -2.04 3.22
C ILE A 30 -2.12 -0.76 2.40
N GLU A 31 -3.30 -0.15 2.26
CA GLU A 31 -3.44 1.12 1.53
C GLU A 31 -2.59 2.25 2.14
N ALA A 32 -2.58 2.36 3.47
CA ALA A 32 -1.76 3.34 4.16
C ALA A 32 -0.26 3.13 3.88
N GLN A 33 0.22 1.89 3.99
CA GLN A 33 1.62 1.54 3.74
C GLN A 33 2.03 1.82 2.29
N VAL A 34 1.19 1.48 1.31
CA VAL A 34 1.48 1.76 -0.11
C VAL A 34 1.56 3.27 -0.35
N LYS A 35 0.63 4.05 0.20
CA LYS A 35 0.64 5.52 0.05
C LYS A 35 1.87 6.14 0.71
N GLU A 36 2.23 5.72 1.93
CA GLU A 36 3.42 6.19 2.62
C GLU A 36 4.70 5.87 1.84
N THR A 37 4.79 4.66 1.28
CA THR A 37 5.94 4.25 0.47
C THR A 37 6.08 5.13 -0.77
N ILE A 38 4.99 5.36 -1.51
CA ILE A 38 4.99 6.19 -2.71
C ILE A 38 5.34 7.65 -2.37
N LEU A 39 4.80 8.20 -1.29
CA LEU A 39 5.07 9.58 -0.88
C LEU A 39 6.45 9.77 -0.23
N SER A 40 7.11 8.68 0.18
CA SER A 40 8.49 8.72 0.66
C SER A 40 9.52 8.84 -0.46
N ASP A 41 9.11 8.57 -1.71
CA ASP A 41 9.96 8.71 -2.89
C ASP A 41 10.25 10.20 -3.16
N GLU A 42 11.53 10.53 -3.37
CA GLU A 42 11.98 11.90 -3.53
C GLU A 42 11.48 12.56 -4.83
N ASP A 43 11.15 11.77 -5.85
CA ASP A 43 10.68 12.27 -7.14
C ASP A 43 9.17 12.49 -7.18
N VAL A 44 8.44 11.92 -6.22
CA VAL A 44 6.98 12.06 -6.13
C VAL A 44 6.62 13.38 -5.45
N ALA A 45 5.69 14.13 -6.06
CA ALA A 45 5.10 15.32 -5.48
C ALA A 45 3.81 15.00 -4.73
N GLU A 46 2.90 14.24 -5.36
CA GLU A 46 1.65 13.80 -4.77
C GLU A 46 1.05 12.59 -5.48
N ILE A 47 0.14 11.88 -4.80
CA ILE A 47 -0.72 10.85 -5.39
C ILE A 47 -2.01 11.52 -5.84
N THR A 48 -2.26 11.55 -7.15
CA THR A 48 -3.45 12.19 -7.74
C THR A 48 -4.64 11.23 -7.81
N LYS A 49 -4.39 9.92 -7.90
CA LYS A 49 -5.43 8.89 -7.89
C LYS A 49 -4.94 7.62 -7.22
N PHE A 50 -5.81 7.00 -6.41
CA PHE A 50 -5.51 5.72 -5.77
C PHE A 50 -6.78 4.88 -5.67
N GLU A 51 -6.80 3.75 -6.39
CA GLU A 51 -7.85 2.74 -6.32
C GLU A 51 -7.24 1.40 -5.89
N SER A 52 -7.97 0.65 -5.08
CA SER A 52 -7.54 -0.66 -4.56
C SER A 52 -8.68 -1.66 -4.66
N ASP A 53 -8.35 -2.88 -5.10
CA ASP A 53 -9.28 -4.00 -5.12
C ASP A 53 -8.66 -5.22 -4.44
N PHE A 54 -9.46 -5.85 -3.57
CA PHE A 54 -9.06 -7.05 -2.86
C PHE A 54 -9.86 -8.25 -3.35
N GLU A 55 -9.19 -9.12 -4.10
CA GLU A 55 -9.78 -10.38 -4.53
C GLU A 55 -9.60 -11.45 -3.44
N ASN A 56 -10.56 -11.50 -2.54
CA ASN A 56 -10.59 -12.43 -1.39
C ASN A 56 -10.49 -13.92 -1.79
N ARG A 57 -10.83 -14.29 -3.03
CA ARG A 57 -10.75 -15.68 -3.51
C ARG A 57 -9.31 -16.19 -3.58
N ASN A 58 -8.37 -15.32 -3.95
CA ASN A 58 -6.96 -15.69 -4.14
C ASN A 58 -6.03 -14.96 -3.16
N GLY A 59 -6.55 -13.98 -2.39
CA GLY A 59 -5.76 -13.12 -1.52
C GLY A 59 -4.94 -12.08 -2.29
N ASN A 60 -5.34 -11.78 -3.53
CA ASN A 60 -4.66 -10.80 -4.37
C ASN A 60 -5.12 -9.38 -4.01
N TYR A 61 -4.17 -8.47 -3.88
CA TYR A 61 -4.42 -7.03 -3.79
C TYR A 61 -3.94 -6.37 -5.08
N ASN A 62 -4.87 -5.73 -5.78
CA ASN A 62 -4.57 -4.93 -6.96
C ASN A 62 -4.65 -3.44 -6.59
N PHE A 63 -3.68 -2.67 -7.05
CA PHE A 63 -3.66 -1.22 -6.90
C PHE A 63 -3.63 -0.60 -8.29
N LYS A 64 -4.37 0.50 -8.45
CA LYS A 64 -4.20 1.43 -9.57
C LYS A 64 -3.85 2.77 -8.97
N VAL A 65 -2.67 3.26 -9.29
CA VAL A 65 -2.14 4.50 -8.73
C VAL A 65 -1.75 5.44 -9.84
N GLU A 66 -2.13 6.70 -9.67
CA GLU A 66 -1.64 7.81 -10.46
C GLU A 66 -0.92 8.78 -9.53
N MET A 67 0.26 9.23 -9.93
CA MET A 67 1.10 10.14 -9.15
C MET A 67 1.68 11.24 -10.03
N LEU A 68 1.75 12.44 -9.47
CA LEU A 68 2.46 13.57 -10.04
C LEU A 68 3.90 13.57 -9.52
N LEU A 69 4.85 13.64 -10.43
CA LEU A 69 6.26 13.80 -10.11
C LEU A 69 6.61 15.28 -9.98
N LYS A 70 7.66 15.58 -9.21
CA LYS A 70 8.19 16.96 -9.04
C LYS A 70 8.66 17.60 -10.35
N ASN A 71 8.99 16.78 -11.35
CA ASN A 71 9.32 17.24 -12.70
C ASN A 71 8.09 17.62 -13.56
N GLY A 72 6.88 17.52 -13.00
CA GLY A 72 5.62 17.88 -13.65
C GLY A 72 5.00 16.77 -14.51
N LYS A 73 5.62 15.58 -14.58
CA LYS A 73 5.06 14.43 -15.30
C LYS A 73 4.13 13.63 -14.40
N THR A 74 3.15 12.97 -15.02
CA THR A 74 2.27 12.02 -14.36
C THR A 74 2.70 10.60 -14.70
N LEU A 75 2.72 9.72 -13.70
CA LEU A 75 2.90 8.27 -13.85
C LEU A 75 1.65 7.55 -13.37
N ALA A 76 1.22 6.53 -14.12
CA ALA A 76 0.08 5.68 -13.78
C ALA A 76 0.44 4.20 -13.96
N PHE A 77 0.05 3.36 -13.00
CA PHE A 77 0.25 1.90 -13.03
C PHE A 77 -0.88 1.18 -12.29
#